data_AF-A0A7S3XV61-F1
#
_entry.id   AF-A0A7S3XV61-F1
#
_cell.length_a   1.000
_cell.length_b   1.000
_cell.length_c   1.000
_cell.angle_alpha   90.00
_cell.angle_beta   90.00
_cell.angle_gamma   90.00
#
_symmetry.space_group_name_H-M   'P 1'
#
loop_
_entity.id
_entity.type
_entity.pdbx_description
1 polymer ?
#
loop_
_entity_poly.entity_id
_entity_poly.type
_entity_poly.pdbx_seq_one_letter_code
_entity_poly.pdbx_strand_id
1 'polypeptide(L)'
;HWRAHFTQKLETEPELERRDQCRAYAPLRRQPGDWGEARYRAWAAGRTGFPFVDACMRCLLRHGWLNFRMRAMLVSFACWNLWLDWRGIAGHLARCFLDYEPGIHYPQLQMQSGASGINAMRVYSVTKQGKDQDPEGAFVRRHVPELRGVPARYVHEPWKMVRSLQLKYGVRVGGGRGEAMGKEEEAQ
;
A
#
# COMPACT_ATOMS: atom_id res chain seq x y z
N HIS A 1 -11.15 -12.52 21.11
CA HIS A 1 -9.92 -12.36 21.93
C HIS A 1 -8.78 -11.55 21.27
N TRP A 2 -8.77 -11.34 19.95
CA TRP A 2 -7.68 -10.60 19.25
C TRP A 2 -7.61 -9.09 19.54
N ARG A 3 -8.76 -8.39 19.52
CA ARG A 3 -8.82 -6.95 19.85
C ARG A 3 -8.29 -6.65 21.25
N ALA A 4 -8.76 -7.39 22.25
CA ALA A 4 -8.36 -7.21 23.64
C ALA A 4 -6.84 -7.39 23.85
N HIS A 5 -6.25 -8.41 23.20
CA HIS A 5 -4.80 -8.62 23.22
C HIS A 5 -4.03 -7.39 22.70
N PHE A 6 -4.49 -6.81 21.59
CA PHE A 6 -3.82 -5.68 20.97
C PHE A 6 -3.98 -4.37 21.74
N THR A 7 -5.16 -4.13 22.32
CA THR A 7 -5.39 -3.00 23.23
C THR A 7 -4.49 -3.11 24.47
N GLN A 8 -4.49 -4.26 25.14
CA GLN A 8 -3.65 -4.49 26.32
C GLN A 8 -2.15 -4.31 26.01
N LYS A 9 -1.71 -4.76 24.84
CA LYS A 9 -0.32 -4.58 24.40
C LYS A 9 0.06 -3.11 24.29
N LEU A 10 -0.79 -2.29 23.67
CA LEU A 10 -0.54 -0.85 23.56
C LEU A 10 -0.58 -0.15 24.93
N GLU A 11 -1.47 -0.58 25.83
CA GLU A 11 -1.52 -0.05 27.21
C GLU A 11 -0.24 -0.37 27.99
N THR A 12 0.34 -1.56 27.78
CA THR A 12 1.58 -1.98 28.45
C THR A 12 2.83 -1.37 27.80
N GLU A 13 2.80 -1.16 26.48
CA GLU A 13 3.91 -0.61 25.69
C GLU A 13 3.45 0.58 24.82
N PRO A 14 3.14 1.76 25.41
CA PRO A 14 2.61 2.89 24.65
C PRO A 14 3.54 3.39 23.56
N GLU A 15 4.85 3.21 23.73
CA GLU A 15 5.87 3.59 22.75
C GLU A 15 5.73 2.87 21.40
N LEU A 16 4.91 1.82 21.29
CA LEU A 16 4.58 1.16 20.01
C LEU A 16 3.95 2.11 18.98
N GLU A 17 3.40 3.25 19.40
CA GLU A 17 2.91 4.27 18.47
C GLU A 17 4.04 5.09 17.80
N ARG A 18 5.24 5.10 18.39
CA ARG A 18 6.38 5.97 18.01
C ARG A 18 7.67 5.23 17.70
N ARG A 19 7.84 4.02 18.21
CA ARG A 19 9.10 3.27 18.15
C ARG A 19 8.90 1.94 17.47
N ASP A 20 9.92 1.55 16.72
CA ASP A 20 9.98 0.22 16.13
C ASP A 20 10.12 -0.81 17.25
N GLN A 21 9.31 -1.86 17.19
CA GLN A 21 9.31 -2.96 18.13
C GLN A 21 10.66 -3.69 18.07
N CYS A 22 11.20 -3.90 16.86
CA CYS A 22 12.58 -4.33 16.66
C CYS A 22 13.50 -3.12 16.52
N ARG A 23 14.23 -2.80 17.60
CA ARG A 23 15.11 -1.63 17.66
C ARG A 23 16.21 -1.62 16.61
N ALA A 24 16.69 -2.80 16.20
CA ALA A 24 17.73 -2.92 15.17
C ALA A 24 17.30 -2.35 13.81
N TYR A 25 16.00 -2.24 13.55
CA TYR A 25 15.46 -1.75 12.28
C TYR A 25 15.20 -0.25 12.25
N ALA A 26 15.34 0.45 13.38
CA ALA A 26 15.13 1.89 13.46
C ALA A 26 15.95 2.71 12.46
N PRO A 27 17.22 2.36 12.14
CA PRO A 27 18.02 3.12 11.18
C PRO A 27 17.64 2.92 9.71
N LEU A 28 16.83 1.90 9.36
CA LEU A 28 16.67 1.47 7.96
C LEU A 28 15.92 2.46 7.06
N ARG A 29 15.00 3.27 7.63
CA ARG A 29 14.16 4.23 6.89
C ARG A 29 14.13 5.62 7.53
N ARG A 30 15.14 5.92 8.35
CA ARG A 30 15.29 7.19 9.09
C ARG A 30 16.53 7.97 8.65
N GLN A 31 17.13 7.64 7.51
CA GLN A 31 18.27 8.42 7.03
C GLN A 31 17.78 9.78 6.51
N PRO A 32 18.54 10.87 6.73
CA PRO A 32 18.21 12.17 6.15
C PRO A 32 18.03 12.05 4.64
N GLY A 33 16.88 12.50 4.12
CA GLY A 33 16.55 12.45 2.69
C GLY A 33 15.78 11.21 2.22
N ASP A 34 15.57 10.19 3.06
CA ASP A 34 14.79 9.00 2.68
C ASP A 34 13.32 9.33 2.37
N TRP A 35 12.80 10.38 3.00
CA TRP A 35 11.40 10.77 2.85
C TRP A 35 11.10 11.29 1.44
N GLY A 36 10.47 10.44 0.64
CA GLY A 36 10.00 10.80 -0.70
C GLY A 36 8.65 11.49 -0.66
N GLU A 37 8.58 12.78 -0.37
CA GLU A 37 7.32 13.56 -0.28
C GLU A 37 6.42 13.38 -1.51
N ALA A 38 6.99 13.39 -2.72
CA ALA A 38 6.23 13.16 -3.96
C ALA A 38 5.64 11.74 -4.02
N ARG A 39 6.38 10.72 -3.56
CA ARG A 39 5.91 9.32 -3.49
C ARG A 39 4.80 9.19 -2.44
N TYR A 40 4.98 9.80 -1.28
CA TYR A 40 3.96 9.85 -0.22
C TYR A 40 2.67 10.50 -0.71
N ARG A 41 2.73 11.69 -1.32
CA ARG A 41 1.54 12.39 -1.85
C ARG A 41 0.83 11.58 -2.93
N ALA A 42 1.58 10.90 -3.80
CA ALA A 42 1.00 10.02 -4.81
C ALA A 42 0.26 8.84 -4.16
N TRP A 43 0.87 8.19 -3.17
CA TRP A 43 0.26 7.08 -2.43
C TRP A 43 -0.97 7.51 -1.62
N ALA A 44 -0.86 8.59 -0.84
CA ALA A 44 -1.94 9.11 0.00
C ALA A 44 -3.16 9.58 -0.82
N ALA A 45 -2.97 9.92 -2.09
CA ALA A 45 -4.05 10.29 -3.01
C ALA A 45 -4.53 9.15 -3.92
N GLY A 46 -3.93 7.95 -3.85
CA GLY A 46 -4.23 6.86 -4.77
C GLY A 46 -3.91 7.19 -6.24
N ARG A 47 -2.71 7.72 -6.49
CA ARG A 47 -2.16 8.09 -7.81
C ARG A 47 -0.75 7.54 -8.01
N THR A 48 -0.50 6.33 -7.53
CA THR A 48 0.80 5.65 -7.60
C THR A 48 1.10 5.10 -8.98
N GLY A 49 0.06 4.84 -9.78
CA GLY A 49 0.18 4.15 -11.07
C GLY A 49 0.01 2.63 -10.95
N PHE A 50 -0.14 2.09 -9.74
CA PHE A 50 -0.49 0.68 -9.49
C PHE A 50 -2.01 0.58 -9.25
N PRO A 51 -2.80 0.12 -10.23
CA PRO A 51 -4.25 0.27 -10.23
C PRO A 51 -4.95 -0.28 -9.00
N PHE A 52 -4.52 -1.45 -8.52
CA PHE A 52 -5.13 -2.09 -7.36
C PHE A 52 -4.82 -1.36 -6.05
N VAL A 53 -3.60 -0.81 -5.90
CA VAL A 53 -3.21 0.05 -4.77
C VAL A 53 -4.01 1.34 -4.79
N ASP A 54 -4.09 1.98 -5.97
CA ASP A 54 -4.83 3.22 -6.17
C ASP A 54 -6.32 3.03 -5.90
N ALA A 55 -6.90 1.92 -6.35
CA ALA A 55 -8.28 1.55 -6.06
C ALA A 55 -8.52 1.37 -4.56
N CYS A 56 -7.62 0.68 -3.85
CA CYS A 56 -7.72 0.50 -2.40
C CYS A 56 -7.66 1.83 -1.65
N MET A 57 -6.70 2.71 -1.97
CA MET A 57 -6.60 4.02 -1.30
C MET A 57 -7.83 4.88 -1.61
N ARG A 58 -8.30 4.93 -2.86
CA ARG A 58 -9.49 5.71 -3.23
C ARG A 58 -10.77 5.16 -2.61
N CYS A 59 -10.87 3.83 -2.46
CA CYS A 59 -11.95 3.19 -1.72
C CYS A 59 -11.93 3.60 -0.25
N LEU A 60 -10.75 3.54 0.38
CA LEU A 60 -10.55 3.97 1.77
C LEU A 60 -10.91 5.45 1.97
N LEU A 61 -10.42 6.36 1.12
CA LEU A 61 -10.72 7.79 1.22
C LEU A 61 -12.22 8.09 1.09
N ARG A 62 -12.96 7.30 0.29
CA ARG A 62 -14.39 7.51 0.05
C ARG A 62 -15.27 6.89 1.12
N HIS A 63 -14.94 5.70 1.58
CA HIS A 63 -15.83 4.86 2.40
C HIS A 63 -15.33 4.67 3.83
N GLY A 64 -14.06 4.98 4.08
CA GLY A 64 -13.44 4.91 5.39
C GLY A 64 -13.20 3.49 5.92
N TRP A 65 -13.29 2.47 5.06
CA TRP A 65 -13.11 1.08 5.45
C TRP A 65 -12.45 0.26 4.33
N LEU A 66 -11.59 -0.68 4.74
CA LEU A 66 -11.02 -1.73 3.90
C LEU A 66 -10.97 -3.04 4.68
N ASN A 67 -10.97 -4.18 3.98
CA ASN A 67 -10.66 -5.46 4.62
C ASN A 67 -9.17 -5.52 5.02
N PHE A 68 -8.85 -6.47 5.90
CA PHE A 68 -7.50 -6.62 6.46
C PHE A 68 -6.40 -6.77 5.41
N ARG A 69 -6.62 -7.56 4.35
CA ARG A 69 -5.61 -7.82 3.31
C ARG A 69 -5.30 -6.57 2.50
N MET A 70 -6.32 -5.77 2.18
CA MET A 70 -6.14 -4.49 1.49
C MET A 70 -5.40 -3.47 2.37
N ARG A 71 -5.71 -3.40 3.68
CA ARG A 71 -4.96 -2.54 4.63
C ARG A 71 -3.50 -2.95 4.69
N ALA A 72 -3.22 -4.24 4.83
CA ALA A 72 -1.87 -4.76 4.90
C ALA A 72 -1.06 -4.46 3.63
N MET A 73 -1.69 -4.59 2.47
CA MET A 73 -1.10 -4.26 1.18
C MET A 73 -0.74 -2.77 1.07
N LEU A 74 -1.61 -1.85 1.49
CA LEU A 74 -1.31 -0.41 1.44
C LEU A 74 -0.06 -0.05 2.26
N VAL A 75 0.09 -0.64 3.44
CA VAL A 75 1.25 -0.41 4.32
C VAL A 75 2.52 -1.03 3.72
N SER A 76 2.45 -2.29 3.29
CA SER A 76 3.60 -2.98 2.71
C SER A 76 4.09 -2.25 1.45
N PHE A 77 3.18 -1.85 0.55
CA PHE A 77 3.54 -1.09 -0.65
C PHE A 77 4.22 0.25 -0.32
N ALA A 78 3.69 0.99 0.66
CA ALA A 78 4.31 2.25 1.10
C ALA A 78 5.73 2.02 1.66
N CYS A 79 5.93 1.01 2.50
CA CYS A 79 7.20 0.79 3.18
C CYS A 79 8.27 0.09 2.33
N TRP A 80 7.87 -0.75 1.37
CA TRP A 80 8.80 -1.56 0.57
C TRP A 80 8.97 -1.01 -0.84
N ASN A 81 7.89 -0.74 -1.58
CA ASN A 81 7.98 -0.23 -2.95
C ASN A 81 8.30 1.28 -2.99
N LEU A 82 7.77 2.06 -2.03
CA LEU A 82 7.99 3.51 -1.98
C LEU A 82 9.06 3.94 -0.96
N TRP A 83 9.56 3.00 -0.15
CA TRP A 83 10.55 3.23 0.91
C TRP A 83 10.12 4.31 1.92
N LEU A 84 8.83 4.38 2.25
CA LEU A 84 8.29 5.32 3.22
C LEU A 84 8.33 4.74 4.63
N ASP A 85 8.64 5.59 5.61
CA ASP A 85 8.56 5.23 7.01
C ASP A 85 7.09 5.03 7.43
N TRP A 86 6.79 3.93 8.15
CA TRP A 86 5.43 3.64 8.62
C TRP A 86 4.88 4.75 9.51
N ARG A 87 5.74 5.44 10.27
CA ARG A 87 5.34 6.58 11.13
C ARG A 87 4.80 7.75 10.31
N GLY A 88 5.41 8.01 9.15
CA GLY A 88 4.97 9.08 8.26
C GLY A 88 3.60 8.81 7.63
N ILE A 89 3.26 7.54 7.39
CA ILE A 89 1.96 7.15 6.82
C ILE A 89 0.89 6.87 7.89
N ALA A 90 1.29 6.60 9.15
CA ALA A 90 0.41 6.17 10.22
C ALA A 90 -0.74 7.16 10.46
N GLY A 91 -0.42 8.45 10.54
CA GLY A 91 -1.41 9.50 10.76
C GLY A 91 -2.37 9.68 9.60
N HIS A 92 -1.92 9.48 8.35
CA HIS A 92 -2.79 9.53 7.18
C HIS A 92 -3.85 8.43 7.25
N LEU A 93 -3.41 7.17 7.42
CA LEU A 93 -4.32 6.03 7.48
C LEU A 93 -5.27 6.12 8.69
N ALA A 94 -4.77 6.55 9.85
CA ALA A 94 -5.60 6.75 11.04
C ALA A 94 -6.78 7.71 10.78
N ARG A 95 -6.55 8.81 10.06
CA ARG A 95 -7.61 9.77 9.69
C ARG A 95 -8.59 9.23 8.66
N CYS A 96 -8.22 8.20 7.91
CA CYS A 96 -9.09 7.62 6.89
C CYS A 96 -9.97 6.49 7.42
N PHE A 97 -9.58 5.78 8.48
CA PHE A 97 -10.36 4.64 8.99
C PHE A 97 -11.50 5.10 9.92
N LEU A 98 -12.74 4.72 9.59
CA LEU A 98 -13.90 4.91 10.48
C LEU A 98 -13.88 3.97 11.68
N ASP A 99 -13.21 2.82 11.54
CA ASP A 99 -13.00 1.83 12.59
C ASP A 99 -11.59 1.92 13.19
N TYR A 100 -11.02 3.14 13.20
CA TYR A 100 -9.70 3.39 13.77
C TYR A 100 -9.64 2.95 15.24
N GLU A 101 -8.65 2.12 15.54
CA GLU A 101 -8.30 1.70 16.89
C GLU A 101 -6.77 1.73 17.00
N PRO A 102 -6.15 2.63 17.78
CA PRO A 102 -4.69 2.67 17.94
C PRO A 102 -4.08 1.32 18.34
N GLY A 103 -4.73 0.55 19.21
CA GLY A 103 -4.25 -0.75 19.69
C GLY A 103 -4.10 -1.77 18.55
N ILE A 104 -4.93 -1.67 17.52
CA ILE A 104 -4.81 -2.51 16.31
C ILE A 104 -3.89 -1.83 15.28
N HIS A 105 -4.05 -0.52 15.09
CA HIS A 105 -3.42 0.25 14.02
C HIS A 105 -1.89 0.18 14.05
N TYR A 106 -1.28 0.50 15.20
CA TYR A 106 0.18 0.57 15.30
C TYR A 106 0.84 -0.80 15.19
N PRO A 107 0.37 -1.85 15.90
CA PRO A 107 0.94 -3.19 15.71
C PRO A 107 0.81 -3.71 14.29
N GLN A 108 -0.30 -3.41 13.59
CA GLN A 108 -0.45 -3.79 12.20
C GLN A 108 0.50 -3.02 11.28
N LEU A 109 0.66 -1.71 11.46
CA LEU A 109 1.63 -0.92 10.71
C LEU A 109 3.05 -1.48 10.86
N GLN A 110 3.45 -1.78 12.08
CA GLN A 110 4.77 -2.34 12.38
C GLN A 110 4.95 -3.75 11.82
N MET A 111 3.90 -4.58 11.84
CA MET A 111 3.94 -5.92 11.27
C MET A 111 4.17 -5.87 9.76
N GLN A 112 3.44 -5.03 9.03
CA GLN A 112 3.52 -4.99 7.56
C GLN A 112 4.70 -4.16 7.04
N SER A 113 5.21 -3.21 7.82
CA SER A 113 6.44 -2.47 7.49
C SER A 113 7.74 -3.25 7.76
N GLY A 114 7.63 -4.39 8.45
CA GLY A 114 8.76 -5.18 8.93
C GLY A 114 9.37 -4.70 10.24
N ALA A 115 8.90 -3.59 10.81
CA ALA A 115 9.41 -3.04 12.07
C ALA A 115 9.17 -3.93 13.30
N SER A 116 8.27 -4.93 13.20
CA SER A 116 8.00 -5.85 14.31
C SER A 116 9.18 -6.78 14.66
N GLY A 117 9.99 -7.19 13.67
CA GLY A 117 11.07 -8.18 13.82
C GLY A 117 10.65 -9.60 14.23
N ILE A 118 9.35 -9.87 14.35
CA ILE A 118 8.82 -11.18 14.80
C ILE A 118 8.44 -12.08 13.61
N ASN A 119 7.94 -11.48 12.53
CA ASN A 119 7.46 -12.22 11.37
C ASN A 119 8.44 -12.07 10.19
N ALA A 120 8.47 -13.09 9.33
CA ALA A 120 9.09 -12.97 8.01
C ALA A 120 8.55 -11.73 7.28
N MET A 121 9.42 -11.04 6.53
CA MET A 121 9.06 -9.84 5.78
C MET A 121 7.94 -10.17 4.79
N ARG A 122 6.82 -9.44 4.89
CA ARG A 122 5.65 -9.61 4.02
C ARG A 122 5.64 -8.52 2.95
N VAL A 123 6.36 -8.77 1.87
CA VAL A 123 6.33 -7.93 0.66
C VAL A 123 5.25 -8.49 -0.27
N TYR A 124 4.24 -7.69 -0.59
CA TYR A 124 3.15 -8.12 -1.45
C TYR A 124 3.45 -7.77 -2.90
N SER A 125 3.34 -8.75 -3.82
CA SER A 125 3.19 -8.44 -5.25
C SER A 125 1.79 -7.87 -5.49
N VAL A 126 1.69 -6.55 -5.62
CA VAL A 126 0.41 -5.84 -5.74
C VAL A 126 -0.33 -6.19 -7.02
N THR A 127 0.41 -6.47 -8.09
CA THR A 127 -0.15 -6.89 -9.38
C THR A 127 -0.75 -8.28 -9.30
N LYS A 128 -0.04 -9.25 -8.70
CA LYS A 128 -0.57 -10.60 -8.48
C LYS A 128 -1.82 -10.55 -7.60
N GLN A 129 -1.77 -9.79 -6.51
CA GLN A 129 -2.92 -9.61 -5.62
C GLN A 129 -4.14 -9.02 -6.34
N GLY A 130 -3.95 -8.03 -7.20
CA GLY A 130 -5.02 -7.49 -8.03
C GLY A 130 -5.62 -8.55 -8.95
N LYS A 131 -4.78 -9.32 -9.66
CA LYS A 131 -5.24 -10.39 -10.56
C LYS A 131 -5.98 -11.51 -9.83
N ASP A 132 -5.48 -11.93 -8.67
CA ASP A 132 -6.04 -13.04 -7.91
C ASP A 132 -7.37 -12.67 -7.24
N GLN A 133 -7.51 -11.42 -6.77
CA GLN A 133 -8.66 -10.96 -5.97
C GLN A 133 -9.70 -10.18 -6.77
N ASP A 134 -9.32 -9.62 -7.91
CA ASP A 134 -10.19 -8.85 -8.81
C ASP A 134 -9.87 -9.22 -10.28
N PRO A 135 -10.01 -10.50 -10.69
CA PRO A 135 -9.54 -10.99 -11.99
C PRO A 135 -10.14 -10.22 -13.17
N GLU A 136 -11.41 -9.83 -13.05
CA GLU A 136 -12.07 -9.04 -14.07
C GLU A 136 -11.69 -7.56 -14.02
N GLY A 137 -11.22 -7.04 -12.88
CA GLY A 137 -10.91 -5.63 -12.67
C GLY A 137 -12.11 -4.77 -12.27
N ALA A 138 -13.19 -5.38 -11.76
CA ALA A 138 -14.41 -4.67 -11.41
C ALA A 138 -14.18 -3.68 -10.26
N PHE A 139 -13.41 -4.10 -9.25
CA PHE A 139 -13.05 -3.23 -8.13
C PHE A 139 -12.16 -2.08 -8.60
N VAL A 140 -11.13 -2.36 -9.40
CA VAL A 140 -10.26 -1.33 -9.97
C VAL A 140 -11.05 -0.32 -10.77
N ARG A 141 -11.90 -0.73 -11.71
CA ARG A 141 -12.68 0.20 -12.54
C ARG A 141 -13.69 1.04 -11.76
N ARG A 142 -14.20 0.51 -10.64
CA ARG A 142 -15.12 1.24 -9.76
C ARG A 142 -14.43 2.43 -9.07
N HIS A 143 -13.18 2.23 -8.63
CA HIS A 143 -12.46 3.23 -7.84
C HIS A 143 -11.43 4.04 -8.65
N VAL A 144 -11.03 3.54 -9.81
CA VAL A 144 -10.09 4.16 -10.76
C VAL A 144 -10.82 4.38 -12.10
N PRO A 145 -11.71 5.38 -12.18
CA PRO A 145 -12.60 5.57 -13.33
C PRO A 145 -11.86 5.80 -14.66
N GLU A 146 -10.64 6.31 -14.62
CA GLU A 146 -9.77 6.44 -15.79
C GLU A 146 -9.42 5.09 -16.45
N LEU A 147 -9.57 3.97 -15.74
CA LEU A 147 -9.36 2.61 -16.28
C LEU A 147 -10.66 1.89 -16.62
N ARG A 148 -11.83 2.55 -16.56
CA ARG A 148 -13.15 1.92 -16.77
C ARG A 148 -13.28 1.24 -18.15
N GLY A 149 -12.63 1.77 -19.17
CA GLY A 149 -12.65 1.18 -20.52
C GLY A 149 -11.59 0.08 -20.76
N VAL A 150 -10.66 -0.12 -19.83
CA VAL A 150 -9.50 -0.99 -20.04
C VAL A 150 -9.92 -2.47 -19.93
N PRO A 151 -9.55 -3.33 -20.91
CA PRO A 151 -9.82 -4.77 -20.85
C PRO A 151 -9.22 -5.44 -19.60
N ALA A 152 -9.86 -6.49 -19.08
CA ALA A 152 -9.43 -7.20 -17.86
C ALA A 152 -7.95 -7.61 -17.91
N ARG A 153 -7.48 -8.10 -19.07
CA ARG A 153 -6.07 -8.48 -19.28
C ARG A 153 -5.03 -7.38 -19.00
N TYR A 154 -5.43 -6.10 -19.01
CA TYR A 154 -4.53 -4.96 -18.80
C TYR A 154 -4.92 -4.09 -17.59
N VAL A 155 -6.06 -4.33 -16.96
CA VAL A 155 -6.59 -3.42 -15.92
C VAL A 155 -5.66 -3.28 -14.72
N HIS A 156 -4.92 -4.35 -14.37
CA HIS A 156 -3.93 -4.37 -13.30
C HIS A 156 -2.52 -3.98 -13.75
N GLU A 157 -2.26 -4.01 -15.06
CA GLU A 157 -0.95 -3.72 -15.66
C GLU A 157 -1.11 -2.85 -16.91
N PRO A 158 -1.66 -1.62 -16.81
CA PRO A 158 -1.94 -0.79 -17.97
C PRO A 158 -0.68 -0.40 -18.73
N TRP A 159 0.50 -0.44 -18.08
CA TRP A 159 1.80 -0.21 -18.72
C TRP A 159 2.17 -1.28 -19.76
N LYS A 160 1.57 -2.48 -19.71
CA LYS A 160 1.76 -3.53 -20.73
C LYS A 160 0.93 -3.27 -22.00
N MET A 161 0.05 -2.27 -22.03
CA MET A 161 -0.66 -1.89 -23.24
C MET A 161 0.28 -1.17 -24.21
N VAL A 162 0.31 -1.64 -25.46
CA VAL A 162 0.95 -0.92 -26.56
C VAL A 162 0.29 0.45 -26.77
N ARG A 163 1.03 1.38 -27.38
CA ARG A 163 0.58 2.78 -27.54
C ARG A 163 -0.76 2.92 -28.26
N SER A 164 -1.04 2.10 -29.27
CA SER A 164 -2.32 2.11 -29.99
C SER A 164 -3.51 1.75 -29.10
N LEU A 165 -3.34 0.78 -28.19
CA LEU A 165 -4.37 0.40 -27.21
C LEU A 165 -4.54 1.47 -26.13
N GLN A 166 -3.44 2.06 -25.65
CA GLN A 166 -3.49 3.19 -24.72
C GLN A 166 -4.31 4.37 -25.31
N LEU A 167 -4.07 4.72 -26.57
CA LEU A 167 -4.84 5.75 -27.28
C LEU A 167 -6.31 5.35 -27.44
N LYS A 168 -6.59 4.10 -27.86
CA LYS A 168 -7.95 3.58 -28.03
C LYS A 168 -8.79 3.69 -26.75
N TYR A 169 -8.19 3.39 -25.59
CA TYR A 169 -8.89 3.41 -24.31
C TYR A 169 -8.72 4.73 -23.53
N GLY A 170 -8.06 5.74 -24.12
CA GLY A 170 -7.87 7.04 -23.46
C GLY A 170 -6.98 6.99 -22.21
N VAL A 171 -6.14 5.96 -22.08
CA VAL A 171 -5.24 5.79 -20.93
C VAL A 171 -3.83 6.20 -21.32
N ARG A 172 -3.25 7.16 -20.60
CA ARG A 172 -1.84 7.53 -20.77
C ARG A 172 -1.05 7.05 -19.57
N VAL A 173 -0.31 5.97 -19.74
CA VAL A 173 0.69 5.57 -18.74
C VAL A 173 1.92 6.45 -18.94
N GLY A 174 2.32 7.21 -17.93
CA GLY A 174 3.51 8.05 -17.99
C GLY A 174 4.76 7.21 -18.24
N GLY A 175 5.63 7.63 -19.16
CA GLY A 175 6.86 6.93 -19.55
C GLY A 175 7.98 6.95 -18.51
N GLY A 176 7.68 7.05 -17.22
CA GLY A 176 8.66 7.00 -16.15
C GLY A 176 8.27 5.93 -15.15
N ARG A 177 9.17 4.96 -14.93
CA ARG A 177 9.15 3.92 -13.86
C ARG A 177 8.65 2.52 -14.25
N GLY A 178 8.97 2.05 -15.46
CA GLY A 178 9.06 0.60 -15.73
C GLY A 178 10.43 0.01 -15.36
N GLU A 179 11.50 0.82 -15.38
CA GLU A 179 12.88 0.29 -15.33
C GLU A 179 13.47 0.11 -13.92
N ALA A 180 12.94 0.78 -12.90
CA ALA A 180 13.52 0.70 -11.55
C ALA A 180 12.93 -0.42 -10.65
N MET A 181 11.93 -1.17 -11.12
CA MET A 181 11.29 -2.23 -10.34
C MET A 181 11.24 -3.58 -11.06
N GLY A 182 12.08 -3.75 -12.09
CA GLY A 182 12.37 -5.02 -12.76
C GLY A 182 13.07 -6.07 -11.87
N LYS A 183 12.90 -5.98 -10.55
CA LYS A 183 13.32 -7.00 -9.57
C LYS A 183 12.13 -7.59 -8.80
N GLU A 184 10.89 -7.41 -9.28
CA GLU A 184 9.74 -8.17 -8.73
C GLU A 184 9.71 -9.64 -9.19
N GLU A 185 10.53 -10.05 -10.18
CA GLU A 185 10.63 -11.45 -10.63
C GLU A 185 11.78 -12.25 -10.00
N GLU A 186 12.71 -11.63 -9.25
CA GLU A 186 13.86 -12.34 -8.64
C GLU A 186 13.69 -12.67 -7.14
N ALA A 187 12.54 -12.37 -6.53
CA ALA A 187 12.30 -12.58 -5.10
C ALA A 187 11.16 -13.57 -4.81
N GLN A 188 11.21 -14.76 -5.43
CA GLN A 188 10.47 -15.96 -5.01
C GLN A 188 11.44 -17.08 -4.66
#